data_AF-A0AA35W9A9-F1
#
_entry.id   AF-A0AA35W9A9-F1
#
_cell.length_a   1.000
_cell.length_b   1.000
_cell.length_c   1.000
_cell.angle_alpha   90.00
_cell.angle_beta   90.00
_cell.angle_gamma   90.00
#
_symmetry.space_group_name_H-M   'P 1'
#
loop_
_entity.id
_entity.type
_entity.pdbx_description
1 polymer ?
#
loop_
_entity_poly.entity_id
_entity_poly.type
_entity_poly.pdbx_seq_one_letter_code
_entity_poly.pdbx_strand_id
1 'polypeptide(L)'
;MKLTLVFCGLLCAVTAIPGTPSTDPSAYDLRYRIPTGCDPTTNCTYFVGLEVNANDSSYLDVFLTAPVAGWVAVGFSPTPSMPDSDVFGCIVRDSEVEAIDTYNVPTGANNNRLDPEQGDIVFSNGTLENGRITCTFSRLIAGDQSPSVDRNLNNSWFLLSGFNINGRTADDVGFSVHRFTTGVDLPRALATEMVNPVMAEGELPLMMAQTECPTNVPPPVIDPQDYRLRRRDPAGCDPQDCDYFMGINNNTNPEYLDFYMTADIGGWVAVGFSPSANMFDADVVGCNVDSTNGDVAVVDTSNPATGRANNLDITQDVCRHSSSFVNGRITCIFSRKVVGTDAIPMDRPLDTDYYFLFGVGRSGGGSGSFPNHQPLIPPVSDGQFNPSTDSGDIGVSRLRQQLLQAHGILMLIAWPLLAFTAIFFAAWMKQALPNGEWFQVHRAFHIAALFVAVIGFILAFVANMGNDGLITLGSNNKSGTTHFVLGIVIMALQIANPIISIFRCKPTGDYRWIFNIIHGFIIGLGVELLAYVNIGIGVSIFSETQSNFGDLTIFWVYLAFAIFGVILNTGLLLFFTSEAVLKGEEGTYVCVHHKIVCNFSFFTGQYTHTMIEQVENQSWKYSVSQLV
;
A
#
# COMPACT_ATOMS: atom_id res chain seq x y z
N MET A 1 -35.56 -69.13 7.80
CA MET A 1 -36.06 -68.93 6.43
C MET A 1 -37.19 -67.89 6.50
N LYS A 2 -36.96 -66.72 5.88
CA LYS A 2 -37.88 -65.65 5.39
C LYS A 2 -39.09 -65.24 6.26
N LEU A 3 -39.16 -63.98 6.72
CA LEU A 3 -39.73 -62.79 6.04
C LEU A 3 -41.20 -63.01 5.62
N THR A 4 -42.17 -62.18 6.02
CA THR A 4 -42.45 -60.90 5.34
C THR A 4 -43.34 -59.98 6.21
N LEU A 5 -43.10 -58.68 6.00
CA LEU A 5 -43.56 -57.45 6.64
C LEU A 5 -45.08 -57.27 6.82
N VAL A 6 -45.45 -56.71 7.97
CA VAL A 6 -46.64 -55.87 8.16
C VAL A 6 -46.17 -54.41 8.15
N PHE A 7 -46.56 -53.65 7.13
CA PHE A 7 -46.34 -52.19 7.07
C PHE A 7 -47.26 -51.52 8.10
N CYS A 8 -46.66 -50.91 9.11
CA CYS A 8 -47.32 -50.02 10.05
C CYS A 8 -47.15 -48.59 9.55
N GLY A 9 -48.26 -47.85 9.47
CA GLY A 9 -48.26 -46.44 9.09
C GLY A 9 -47.53 -45.60 10.13
N LEU A 10 -46.49 -44.89 9.67
CA LEU A 10 -45.98 -43.70 10.33
C LEU A 10 -46.30 -42.53 9.40
N LEU A 11 -46.95 -41.51 9.96
CA LEU A 11 -47.29 -40.27 9.29
C LEU A 11 -46.03 -39.67 8.63
N CYS A 12 -45.97 -39.67 7.30
CA CYS A 12 -45.30 -38.58 6.60
C CYS A 12 -46.19 -37.36 6.79
N ALA A 13 -45.74 -36.39 7.58
CA ALA A 13 -46.14 -35.01 7.33
C ALA A 13 -45.75 -34.73 5.88
N VAL A 14 -46.74 -34.61 5.01
CA VAL A 14 -46.54 -34.02 3.68
C VAL A 14 -46.14 -32.60 3.98
N THR A 15 -44.85 -32.28 3.92
CA THR A 15 -44.40 -30.90 3.77
C THR A 15 -45.12 -30.36 2.56
N ALA A 16 -46.06 -29.44 2.78
CA ALA A 16 -46.73 -28.76 1.69
C ALA A 16 -45.64 -28.10 0.85
N ILE A 17 -45.51 -28.53 -0.40
CA ILE A 17 -44.64 -27.84 -1.33
C ILE A 17 -45.33 -26.49 -1.57
N PRO A 18 -44.65 -25.35 -1.37
CA PRO A 18 -45.24 -24.05 -1.68
C PRO A 18 -45.72 -24.04 -3.13
N GLY A 19 -46.80 -23.33 -3.41
CA GLY A 19 -47.27 -23.21 -4.79
C GLY A 19 -46.19 -22.54 -5.64
N THR A 20 -46.15 -22.85 -6.94
CA THR A 20 -45.15 -22.30 -7.85
C THR A 20 -45.27 -20.76 -7.93
N PRO A 21 -44.17 -20.01 -7.67
CA PRO A 21 -44.13 -18.57 -7.85
C PRO A 21 -44.55 -18.12 -9.26
N SER A 22 -45.07 -16.90 -9.37
CA SER A 22 -45.42 -16.30 -10.65
C SER A 22 -44.19 -16.08 -11.53
N THR A 23 -44.29 -16.34 -12.83
CA THR A 23 -43.26 -15.95 -13.80
C THR A 23 -43.47 -14.54 -14.35
N ASP A 24 -44.56 -13.87 -13.96
CA ASP A 24 -44.83 -12.48 -14.29
C ASP A 24 -44.25 -11.55 -13.20
N PRO A 25 -43.20 -10.76 -13.50
CA PRO A 25 -42.56 -9.88 -12.52
C PRO A 25 -43.49 -8.74 -12.04
N SER A 26 -44.61 -8.49 -12.71
CA SER A 26 -45.59 -7.49 -12.27
C SER A 26 -46.52 -7.99 -11.16
N ALA A 27 -46.57 -9.31 -10.93
CA ALA A 27 -47.43 -9.93 -9.92
C ALA A 27 -46.96 -9.69 -8.48
N TYR A 28 -45.66 -9.40 -8.29
CA TYR A 28 -45.04 -9.26 -6.97
C TYR A 28 -45.39 -7.92 -6.30
N ASP A 29 -45.80 -7.99 -5.02
CA ASP A 29 -46.20 -6.84 -4.22
C ASP A 29 -45.05 -5.86 -3.99
N LEU A 30 -43.90 -6.36 -3.56
CA LEU A 30 -42.69 -5.58 -3.34
C LEU A 30 -41.74 -5.73 -4.51
N ARG A 31 -41.36 -4.62 -5.13
CA ARG A 31 -40.48 -4.61 -6.30
C ARG A 31 -39.33 -3.66 -6.11
N TYR A 32 -38.13 -4.12 -6.45
CA TYR A 32 -36.94 -3.30 -6.49
C TYR A 32 -36.23 -3.49 -7.82
N ARG A 33 -35.99 -2.37 -8.53
CA ARG A 33 -35.52 -2.39 -9.91
C ARG A 33 -34.50 -1.31 -10.20
N ILE A 34 -33.56 -1.66 -11.06
CA ILE A 34 -32.39 -0.84 -11.37
C ILE A 34 -32.20 -0.81 -12.89
N PRO A 35 -32.20 0.39 -13.51
CA PRO A 35 -32.60 1.69 -12.96
C PRO A 35 -34.10 1.74 -12.56
N THR A 36 -34.53 2.72 -11.76
CA THR A 36 -35.95 2.88 -11.39
C THR A 36 -36.85 2.97 -12.64
N GLY A 37 -38.00 2.29 -12.63
CA GLY A 37 -38.95 2.28 -13.76
C GLY A 37 -38.53 1.46 -15.00
N CYS A 38 -37.42 0.71 -14.94
CA CYS A 38 -37.04 -0.21 -16.02
C CYS A 38 -38.01 -1.40 -16.17
N ASP A 39 -38.01 -2.02 -17.34
CA ASP A 39 -38.70 -3.26 -17.66
C ASP A 39 -37.79 -4.46 -17.34
N PRO A 40 -38.19 -5.33 -16.39
CA PRO A 40 -37.38 -6.47 -15.93
C PRO A 40 -37.03 -7.47 -17.03
N THR A 41 -37.85 -7.57 -18.07
CA THR A 41 -37.66 -8.54 -19.15
C THR A 41 -36.72 -8.04 -20.24
N THR A 42 -36.51 -6.73 -20.34
CA THR A 42 -35.75 -6.11 -21.44
C THR A 42 -34.54 -5.33 -20.94
N ASN A 43 -34.74 -4.25 -20.19
CA ASN A 43 -33.73 -3.21 -19.97
C ASN A 43 -33.33 -2.97 -18.50
N CYS A 44 -33.87 -3.73 -17.53
CA CYS A 44 -33.33 -3.69 -16.16
C CYS A 44 -31.94 -4.32 -16.07
N THR A 45 -31.03 -3.65 -15.36
CA THR A 45 -29.72 -4.18 -14.93
C THR A 45 -29.85 -5.09 -13.72
N TYR A 46 -30.87 -4.87 -12.89
CA TYR A 46 -31.21 -5.75 -11.79
C TYR A 46 -32.70 -5.59 -11.45
N PHE A 47 -33.35 -6.69 -11.09
CA PHE A 47 -34.71 -6.69 -10.58
C PHE A 47 -34.88 -7.80 -9.55
N VAL A 48 -35.54 -7.46 -8.44
CA VAL A 48 -36.07 -8.42 -7.48
C VAL A 48 -37.55 -8.11 -7.20
N GLY A 49 -38.39 -9.15 -7.26
CA GLY A 49 -39.78 -9.14 -6.82
C GLY A 49 -39.94 -10.06 -5.61
N LEU A 50 -40.62 -9.59 -4.56
CA LEU A 50 -40.89 -10.33 -3.33
C LEU A 50 -42.39 -10.29 -3.04
N GLU A 51 -42.97 -11.44 -2.72
CA GLU A 51 -44.40 -11.60 -2.41
C GLU A 51 -44.60 -12.77 -1.44
N VAL A 52 -45.53 -12.66 -0.50
CA VAL A 52 -45.86 -13.80 0.38
C VAL A 52 -46.56 -14.88 -0.45
N ASN A 53 -46.09 -16.13 -0.37
CA ASN A 53 -46.64 -17.21 -1.19
C ASN A 53 -48.14 -17.40 -0.90
N ALA A 54 -48.94 -17.35 -1.96
CA ALA A 54 -50.41 -17.39 -1.86
C ALA A 54 -50.96 -18.72 -1.32
N ASN A 55 -50.20 -19.82 -1.44
CA ASN A 55 -50.64 -21.15 -1.00
C ASN A 55 -50.11 -21.52 0.39
N ASP A 56 -48.94 -20.99 0.77
CA ASP A 56 -48.34 -21.19 2.09
C ASP A 56 -47.66 -19.90 2.59
N SER A 57 -48.33 -19.19 3.49
CA SER A 57 -47.85 -17.92 4.05
C SER A 57 -46.61 -18.04 4.92
N SER A 58 -46.03 -19.24 5.08
CA SER A 58 -44.71 -19.42 5.69
C SER A 58 -43.56 -19.17 4.71
N TYR A 59 -43.84 -19.06 3.41
CA TYR A 59 -42.86 -18.80 2.36
C TYR A 59 -43.00 -17.41 1.74
N LEU A 60 -41.86 -16.87 1.32
CA LEU A 60 -41.74 -15.67 0.49
C LEU A 60 -41.30 -16.10 -0.90
N ASP A 61 -42.11 -15.80 -1.91
CA ASP A 61 -41.80 -15.99 -3.32
C ASP A 61 -40.85 -14.90 -3.80
N VAL A 62 -39.83 -15.32 -4.54
CA VAL A 62 -38.75 -14.45 -5.04
C VAL A 62 -38.65 -14.59 -6.55
N PHE A 63 -38.61 -13.45 -7.25
CA PHE A 63 -38.28 -13.36 -8.67
C PHE A 63 -37.02 -12.53 -8.84
N LEU A 64 -35.96 -13.11 -9.42
CA LEU A 64 -34.70 -12.41 -9.68
C LEU A 64 -34.38 -12.41 -11.18
N THR A 65 -33.96 -11.26 -11.71
CA THR A 65 -33.39 -11.19 -13.06
C THR A 65 -32.30 -10.13 -13.21
N ALA A 66 -31.26 -10.47 -13.98
CA ALA A 66 -30.18 -9.56 -14.35
C ALA A 66 -29.52 -10.00 -15.67
N PRO A 67 -29.02 -9.06 -16.50
CA PRO A 67 -28.35 -9.35 -17.78
C PRO A 67 -26.91 -9.83 -17.54
N VAL A 68 -26.78 -10.98 -16.87
CA VAL A 68 -25.51 -11.61 -16.50
C VAL A 68 -25.52 -13.10 -16.80
N ALA A 69 -24.33 -13.72 -16.83
CA ALA A 69 -24.14 -15.15 -17.05
C ALA A 69 -23.44 -15.88 -15.88
N GLY A 70 -23.15 -15.19 -14.77
CA GLY A 70 -22.53 -15.77 -13.58
C GLY A 70 -23.56 -16.10 -12.50
N TRP A 71 -24.01 -15.08 -11.78
CA TRP A 71 -25.02 -15.20 -10.73
C TRP A 71 -25.76 -13.88 -10.50
N VAL A 72 -26.95 -13.96 -9.89
CA VAL A 72 -27.77 -12.83 -9.42
C VAL A 72 -28.32 -13.16 -8.03
N ALA A 73 -28.28 -12.23 -7.08
CA ALA A 73 -28.66 -12.47 -5.69
C ALA A 73 -29.29 -11.23 -5.03
N VAL A 74 -29.97 -11.46 -3.91
CA VAL A 74 -30.46 -10.44 -2.98
C VAL A 74 -29.99 -10.79 -1.58
N GLY A 75 -29.57 -9.78 -0.81
CA GLY A 75 -29.14 -9.95 0.58
C GLY A 75 -30.00 -9.15 1.56
N PHE A 76 -30.17 -9.67 2.77
CA PHE A 76 -30.90 -9.07 3.88
C PHE A 76 -29.90 -8.77 5.00
N SER A 77 -29.63 -7.48 5.16
CA SER A 77 -28.56 -7.00 6.06
C SER A 77 -29.10 -6.09 7.16
N PRO A 78 -28.52 -6.13 8.37
CA PRO A 78 -28.77 -5.14 9.41
C PRO A 78 -28.14 -3.77 9.10
N THR A 79 -27.26 -3.69 8.09
CA THR A 79 -26.60 -2.45 7.65
C THR A 79 -26.74 -2.30 6.13
N PRO A 80 -26.52 -1.12 5.53
CA PRO A 80 -26.47 -0.99 4.06
C PRO A 80 -25.21 -1.64 3.44
N SER A 81 -24.53 -2.54 4.14
CA SER A 81 -23.28 -3.19 3.73
C SER A 81 -23.36 -4.71 3.84
N MET A 82 -22.53 -5.39 3.03
CA MET A 82 -22.55 -6.85 2.86
C MET A 82 -22.13 -7.73 4.06
N PRO A 83 -21.31 -7.29 5.03
CA PRO A 83 -21.00 -8.13 6.19
C PRO A 83 -22.26 -8.46 7.00
N ASP A 84 -22.30 -9.64 7.62
CA ASP A 84 -23.43 -10.08 8.45
C ASP A 84 -24.76 -10.03 7.67
N SER A 85 -24.81 -10.62 6.48
CA SER A 85 -25.99 -10.63 5.61
C SER A 85 -26.41 -12.05 5.28
N ASP A 86 -27.71 -12.31 5.31
CA ASP A 86 -28.37 -13.48 4.71
C ASP A 86 -28.51 -13.19 3.21
N VAL A 87 -28.10 -14.11 2.33
CA VAL A 87 -27.98 -13.87 0.90
C VAL A 87 -28.46 -15.08 0.12
N PHE A 88 -29.50 -14.90 -0.68
CA PHE A 88 -29.98 -15.94 -1.57
C PHE A 88 -30.08 -15.45 -3.01
N GLY A 89 -29.95 -16.37 -3.95
CA GLY A 89 -29.89 -16.02 -5.36
C GLY A 89 -29.69 -17.21 -6.27
N CYS A 90 -29.48 -16.91 -7.55
CA CYS A 90 -29.35 -17.92 -8.58
C CYS A 90 -27.96 -17.86 -9.21
N ILE A 91 -27.37 -19.03 -9.38
CA ILE A 91 -26.05 -19.25 -9.96
C ILE A 91 -26.16 -20.16 -11.18
N VAL A 92 -25.29 -19.94 -12.16
CA VAL A 92 -25.18 -20.84 -13.32
C VAL A 92 -24.12 -21.91 -13.01
N ARG A 93 -24.52 -23.18 -12.94
CA ARG A 93 -23.64 -24.35 -12.84
C ARG A 93 -23.91 -25.30 -14.00
N ASP A 94 -22.86 -25.73 -14.70
CA ASP A 94 -22.96 -26.63 -15.86
C ASP A 94 -23.99 -26.21 -16.94
N SER A 95 -24.19 -24.90 -17.11
CA SER A 95 -25.20 -24.28 -18.01
C SER A 95 -26.65 -24.39 -17.55
N GLU A 96 -26.90 -24.83 -16.32
CA GLU A 96 -28.19 -24.81 -15.65
C GLU A 96 -28.22 -23.71 -14.58
N VAL A 97 -29.41 -23.13 -14.35
CA VAL A 97 -29.61 -22.12 -13.31
C VAL A 97 -30.13 -22.83 -12.06
N GLU A 98 -29.45 -22.64 -10.94
CA GLU A 98 -29.81 -23.20 -9.63
C GLU A 98 -29.98 -22.06 -8.62
N ALA A 99 -30.98 -22.14 -7.74
CA ALA A 99 -31.05 -21.26 -6.57
C ALA A 99 -30.22 -21.84 -5.42
N ILE A 100 -29.49 -20.98 -4.71
CA ILE A 100 -28.67 -21.33 -3.56
C ILE A 100 -28.89 -20.34 -2.43
N ASP A 101 -28.77 -20.85 -1.21
CA ASP A 101 -28.76 -20.07 0.01
C ASP A 101 -27.33 -19.89 0.56
N THR A 102 -27.02 -18.69 1.02
CA THR A 102 -25.68 -18.32 1.47
C THR A 102 -25.73 -17.23 2.53
N TYR A 103 -24.62 -17.03 3.23
CA TYR A 103 -24.51 -15.95 4.20
C TYR A 103 -23.10 -15.34 4.22
N ASN A 104 -23.02 -14.11 4.71
CA ASN A 104 -21.77 -13.38 4.88
C ASN A 104 -21.41 -13.28 6.36
N VAL A 105 -20.16 -13.61 6.72
CA VAL A 105 -19.74 -13.52 8.13
C VAL A 105 -19.43 -12.06 8.55
N PRO A 106 -19.64 -11.69 9.83
CA PRO A 106 -19.55 -10.29 10.28
C PRO A 106 -18.19 -9.60 10.12
N THR A 107 -17.08 -10.34 10.04
CA THR A 107 -15.72 -9.78 10.16
C THR A 107 -14.92 -9.73 8.86
N GLY A 108 -15.54 -9.75 7.68
CA GLY A 108 -14.81 -9.68 6.41
C GLY A 108 -15.62 -9.16 5.23
N ALA A 109 -14.95 -8.47 4.31
CA ALA A 109 -15.48 -8.12 3.00
C ALA A 109 -15.27 -9.31 2.03
N ASN A 110 -16.31 -9.71 1.29
CA ASN A 110 -16.27 -10.79 0.29
C ASN A 110 -16.03 -12.21 0.88
N ASN A 111 -16.78 -12.58 1.91
CA ASN A 111 -16.65 -13.85 2.64
C ASN A 111 -17.94 -14.68 2.62
N ASN A 112 -18.66 -14.63 1.51
CA ASN A 112 -19.88 -15.39 1.30
C ASN A 112 -19.61 -16.90 1.41
N ARG A 113 -20.49 -17.60 2.12
CA ARG A 113 -20.41 -19.04 2.39
C ARG A 113 -21.76 -19.67 2.10
N LEU A 114 -21.75 -20.87 1.51
CA LEU A 114 -22.94 -21.70 1.43
C LEU A 114 -23.54 -21.95 2.83
N ASP A 115 -24.86 -21.83 2.92
CA ASP A 115 -25.59 -22.32 4.07
C ASP A 115 -25.48 -23.85 4.14
N PRO A 116 -25.03 -24.44 5.28
CA PRO A 116 -25.06 -25.88 5.49
C PRO A 116 -26.47 -26.53 5.33
N GLU A 117 -27.54 -25.78 5.53
CA GLU A 117 -28.94 -26.19 5.50
C GLU A 117 -29.73 -25.51 4.35
N GLN A 118 -29.50 -25.94 3.11
CA GLN A 118 -30.23 -25.46 1.91
C GLN A 118 -31.74 -25.83 1.86
N GLY A 119 -32.33 -26.25 2.98
CA GLY A 119 -33.70 -26.76 3.06
C GLY A 119 -34.77 -25.67 3.17
N ASP A 120 -34.36 -24.42 3.26
CA ASP A 120 -35.18 -23.22 3.42
C ASP A 120 -35.61 -22.61 2.07
N ILE A 121 -34.93 -22.97 0.97
CA ILE A 121 -35.25 -22.58 -0.41
C ILE A 121 -35.91 -23.74 -1.19
N VAL A 122 -37.01 -23.42 -1.85
CA VAL A 122 -37.69 -24.28 -2.83
C VAL A 122 -37.53 -23.68 -4.23
N PHE A 123 -36.56 -24.18 -4.98
CA PHE A 123 -36.32 -23.76 -6.36
C PHE A 123 -37.47 -24.16 -7.28
N SER A 124 -37.97 -23.21 -8.09
CA SER A 124 -39.12 -23.44 -8.97
C SER A 124 -38.76 -23.43 -10.46
N ASN A 125 -38.02 -22.41 -10.92
CA ASN A 125 -37.62 -22.29 -12.32
C ASN A 125 -36.41 -21.37 -12.46
N GLY A 126 -35.58 -21.62 -13.47
CA GLY A 126 -34.45 -20.77 -13.82
C GLY A 126 -34.06 -20.90 -15.29
N THR A 127 -33.80 -19.78 -15.94
CA THR A 127 -33.42 -19.71 -17.35
C THR A 127 -32.22 -18.79 -17.55
N LEU A 128 -31.38 -19.14 -18.52
CA LEU A 128 -30.29 -18.30 -19.03
C LEU A 128 -30.52 -18.07 -20.52
N GLU A 129 -31.17 -16.97 -20.87
CA GLU A 129 -31.49 -16.62 -22.26
C GLU A 129 -30.83 -15.30 -22.63
N ASN A 130 -30.15 -15.24 -23.79
CA ASN A 130 -29.49 -14.02 -24.29
C ASN A 130 -28.55 -13.34 -23.27
N GLY A 131 -27.90 -14.13 -22.40
CA GLY A 131 -27.02 -13.61 -21.36
C GLY A 131 -27.74 -12.93 -20.20
N ARG A 132 -29.02 -13.25 -19.97
CA ARG A 132 -29.82 -12.82 -18.81
C ARG A 132 -30.24 -14.04 -17.99
N ILE A 133 -29.91 -14.03 -16.69
CA ILE A 133 -30.47 -14.99 -15.73
C ILE A 133 -31.85 -14.49 -15.34
N THR A 134 -32.84 -15.37 -15.36
CA THR A 134 -34.15 -15.18 -14.72
C THR A 134 -34.45 -16.39 -13.88
N CYS A 135 -34.82 -16.21 -12.61
CA CYS A 135 -35.14 -17.32 -11.74
C CYS A 135 -36.20 -16.99 -10.71
N THR A 136 -36.89 -18.04 -10.28
CA THR A 136 -37.96 -17.99 -9.30
C THR A 136 -37.81 -19.11 -8.29
N PHE A 137 -37.96 -18.79 -7.02
CA PHE A 137 -37.92 -19.73 -5.90
C PHE A 137 -38.71 -19.19 -4.71
N SER A 138 -39.03 -20.04 -3.75
CA SER A 138 -39.70 -19.66 -2.51
C SER A 138 -38.76 -19.90 -1.34
N ARG A 139 -38.69 -18.97 -0.37
CA ARG A 139 -37.83 -19.06 0.82
C ARG A 139 -38.64 -18.98 2.11
N LEU A 140 -38.35 -19.81 3.11
CA LEU A 140 -39.05 -19.80 4.40
C LEU A 140 -38.88 -18.48 5.14
N ILE A 141 -39.95 -17.77 5.50
CA ILE A 141 -39.87 -16.44 6.15
C ILE A 141 -39.13 -16.47 7.50
N ALA A 142 -39.30 -17.52 8.29
CA ALA A 142 -38.72 -17.62 9.63
C ALA A 142 -37.28 -18.16 9.66
N GLY A 143 -36.81 -18.79 8.58
CA GLY A 143 -35.52 -19.49 8.52
C GLY A 143 -35.41 -20.70 9.47
N ASP A 144 -34.22 -21.30 9.54
CA ASP A 144 -33.88 -22.51 10.31
C ASP A 144 -33.54 -22.26 11.81
N GLN A 145 -33.72 -21.03 12.28
CA GLN A 145 -33.41 -20.53 13.64
C GLN A 145 -31.93 -20.19 13.93
N SER A 146 -31.04 -20.14 12.95
CA SER A 146 -29.70 -19.56 13.12
C SER A 146 -29.69 -18.06 12.79
N PRO A 147 -29.82 -17.13 13.77
CA PRO A 147 -30.18 -15.74 13.46
C PRO A 147 -29.12 -14.98 12.67
N SER A 148 -27.86 -15.44 12.69
CA SER A 148 -26.71 -14.86 12.00
C SER A 148 -26.47 -15.41 10.60
N VAL A 149 -27.29 -16.38 10.17
CA VAL A 149 -27.19 -17.07 8.89
C VAL A 149 -28.49 -16.83 8.13
N ASP A 150 -29.60 -17.20 8.76
CA ASP A 150 -30.96 -17.01 8.29
C ASP A 150 -31.64 -15.82 8.99
N ARG A 151 -32.00 -14.78 8.23
CA ARG A 151 -32.80 -13.67 8.76
C ARG A 151 -34.27 -14.03 8.79
N ASN A 152 -34.93 -13.67 9.89
CA ASN A 152 -36.38 -13.68 9.94
C ASN A 152 -36.94 -12.49 9.14
N LEU A 153 -37.61 -12.78 8.03
CA LEU A 153 -38.13 -11.80 7.07
C LEU A 153 -39.40 -11.09 7.55
N ASN A 154 -39.92 -11.43 8.74
CA ASN A 154 -40.91 -10.60 9.43
C ASN A 154 -40.31 -9.31 10.01
N ASN A 155 -38.98 -9.18 10.05
CA ASN A 155 -38.29 -7.95 10.47
C ASN A 155 -37.93 -7.07 9.26
N SER A 156 -37.53 -5.83 9.54
CA SER A 156 -37.04 -4.91 8.51
C SER A 156 -35.54 -5.06 8.28
N TRP A 157 -35.13 -5.08 7.01
CA TRP A 157 -33.75 -5.28 6.59
C TRP A 157 -33.38 -4.34 5.44
N PHE A 158 -32.10 -4.02 5.31
CA PHE A 158 -31.57 -3.45 4.07
C PHE A 158 -31.56 -4.56 3.00
N LEU A 159 -32.18 -4.31 1.85
CA LEU A 159 -32.08 -5.20 0.69
C LEU A 159 -30.84 -4.84 -0.12
N LEU A 160 -29.92 -5.79 -0.27
CA LEU A 160 -28.66 -5.62 -1.00
C LEU A 160 -28.75 -6.32 -2.35
N SER A 161 -28.58 -5.61 -3.46
CA SER A 161 -28.54 -6.23 -4.80
C SER A 161 -27.15 -6.79 -5.12
N GLY A 162 -27.04 -7.99 -5.70
CA GLY A 162 -25.77 -8.53 -6.18
C GLY A 162 -25.89 -9.23 -7.52
N PHE A 163 -24.87 -9.09 -8.38
CA PHE A 163 -24.73 -9.91 -9.60
C PHE A 163 -23.28 -9.93 -10.11
N ASN A 164 -22.97 -10.91 -10.95
CA ASN A 164 -21.64 -11.06 -11.59
C ASN A 164 -21.76 -11.41 -13.08
N ILE A 165 -21.10 -10.59 -13.90
CA ILE A 165 -21.05 -10.65 -15.36
C ILE A 165 -20.09 -11.71 -15.94
N ASN A 166 -19.06 -12.12 -15.19
CA ASN A 166 -18.02 -13.01 -15.67
C ASN A 166 -18.35 -14.40 -15.20
N GLY A 167 -18.71 -15.28 -16.13
CA GLY A 167 -18.86 -16.71 -15.92
C GLY A 167 -17.55 -17.40 -15.52
N ARG A 168 -16.90 -17.00 -14.41
CA ARG A 168 -16.05 -17.93 -13.69
C ARG A 168 -16.95 -19.09 -13.30
N THR A 169 -16.68 -20.22 -13.93
CA THR A 169 -17.13 -21.54 -13.51
C THR A 169 -17.00 -21.65 -12.00
N ALA A 170 -18.04 -22.17 -11.38
CA ALA A 170 -18.17 -22.42 -9.95
C ALA A 170 -16.84 -22.80 -9.29
N ASP A 171 -16.40 -22.00 -8.33
CA ASP A 171 -15.71 -22.55 -7.17
C ASP A 171 -16.80 -22.73 -6.09
N ASP A 172 -16.88 -23.94 -5.52
CA ASP A 172 -17.94 -24.55 -4.68
C ASP A 172 -18.35 -23.80 -3.38
N VAL A 173 -18.19 -22.48 -3.26
CA VAL A 173 -18.20 -21.80 -1.95
C VAL A 173 -19.30 -20.73 -1.78
N GLY A 174 -19.89 -20.20 -2.85
CA GLY A 174 -20.98 -19.20 -2.79
C GLY A 174 -20.90 -18.09 -3.86
N PHE A 175 -21.61 -16.98 -3.66
CA PHE A 175 -21.58 -15.79 -4.52
C PHE A 175 -20.26 -15.02 -4.35
N SER A 176 -19.30 -15.22 -5.26
CA SER A 176 -17.99 -14.57 -5.21
C SER A 176 -17.92 -13.31 -6.11
N VAL A 177 -17.40 -12.22 -5.53
CA VAL A 177 -16.99 -10.95 -6.15
C VAL A 177 -18.05 -10.26 -7.02
N HIS A 178 -18.54 -9.08 -6.60
CA HIS A 178 -19.34 -8.21 -7.46
C HIS A 178 -18.44 -7.59 -8.54
N ARG A 179 -18.74 -7.83 -9.83
CA ARG A 179 -18.06 -7.16 -10.94
C ARG A 179 -19.11 -6.59 -11.88
N PHE A 180 -19.22 -5.27 -11.89
CA PHE A 180 -20.01 -4.49 -12.84
C PHE A 180 -19.08 -4.10 -14.00
N THR A 181 -19.55 -4.19 -15.24
CA THR A 181 -18.81 -3.69 -16.41
C THR A 181 -19.73 -2.80 -17.24
N THR A 182 -19.16 -1.64 -17.61
CA THR A 182 -19.53 -0.67 -18.64
C THR A 182 -20.83 0.12 -18.47
N GLY A 183 -20.68 1.42 -18.20
CA GLY A 183 -21.62 2.46 -18.64
C GLY A 183 -22.56 3.06 -17.59
N VAL A 184 -22.66 2.47 -16.40
CA VAL A 184 -23.43 3.02 -15.28
C VAL A 184 -22.61 2.84 -14.01
N ASP A 185 -22.21 3.95 -13.38
CA ASP A 185 -21.59 3.94 -12.06
C ASP A 185 -22.63 3.45 -11.05
N LEU A 186 -22.61 2.16 -10.73
CA LEU A 186 -23.38 1.61 -9.63
C LEU A 186 -22.39 1.06 -8.59
N PRO A 187 -22.47 1.47 -7.31
CA PRO A 187 -21.63 0.95 -6.23
C PRO A 187 -21.83 -0.55 -6.05
N ARG A 188 -20.83 -1.19 -5.42
CA ARG A 188 -20.92 -2.59 -5.01
C ARG A 188 -22.07 -2.76 -4.01
N ALA A 189 -23.06 -3.57 -4.39
CA ALA A 189 -24.37 -3.73 -3.75
C ALA A 189 -25.10 -2.43 -3.44
N LEU A 190 -26.16 -2.17 -4.20
CA LEU A 190 -27.11 -1.12 -3.90
C LEU A 190 -28.01 -1.60 -2.77
N ALA A 191 -28.03 -0.84 -1.68
CA ALA A 191 -28.94 -1.03 -0.57
C ALA A 191 -30.24 -0.22 -0.79
N THR A 192 -31.37 -0.74 -0.31
CA THR A 192 -32.60 0.02 -0.10
C THR A 192 -32.59 0.70 1.27
N GLU A 193 -33.59 1.51 1.61
CA GLU A 193 -33.89 1.73 3.03
C GLU A 193 -34.30 0.40 3.73
N MET A 194 -34.36 0.38 5.05
CA MET A 194 -34.85 -0.80 5.78
C MET A 194 -36.31 -1.08 5.42
N VAL A 195 -36.56 -2.26 4.86
CA VAL A 195 -37.87 -2.69 4.39
C VAL A 195 -38.24 -4.01 5.03
N ASN A 196 -39.52 -4.15 5.38
CA ASN A 196 -40.08 -5.43 5.78
C ASN A 196 -40.58 -6.16 4.51
N PRO A 197 -39.91 -7.21 4.04
CA PRO A 197 -40.25 -7.88 2.78
C PRO A 197 -41.59 -8.61 2.79
N VAL A 198 -42.17 -8.88 3.95
CA VAL A 198 -43.48 -9.53 4.11
C VAL A 198 -44.63 -8.52 4.10
N MET A 199 -44.38 -7.28 4.53
CA MET A 199 -45.42 -6.27 4.77
C MET A 199 -45.38 -5.07 3.81
N ALA A 200 -44.25 -4.86 3.12
CA ALA A 200 -44.09 -3.73 2.23
C ALA A 200 -44.71 -4.00 0.86
N GLU A 201 -45.33 -2.98 0.29
CA GLU A 201 -45.95 -3.02 -1.03
C GLU A 201 -45.41 -1.85 -1.88
N GLY A 202 -45.36 -2.06 -3.20
CA GLY A 202 -44.98 -1.02 -4.15
C GLY A 202 -43.55 -1.13 -4.66
N GLU A 203 -43.08 -0.04 -5.27
CA GLU A 203 -41.73 0.04 -5.84
C GLU A 203 -40.80 0.77 -4.87
N LEU A 204 -39.71 0.10 -4.48
CA LEU A 204 -38.73 0.68 -3.58
C LEU A 204 -37.82 1.67 -4.32
N PRO A 205 -37.61 2.88 -3.77
CA PRO A 205 -36.62 3.80 -4.29
C PRO A 205 -35.21 3.26 -4.05
N LEU A 206 -34.29 3.56 -4.98
CA LEU A 206 -32.86 3.39 -4.73
C LEU A 206 -32.47 4.26 -3.52
N MET A 207 -31.72 3.72 -2.56
CA MET A 207 -31.06 4.55 -1.53
C MET A 207 -29.84 5.31 -2.10
N MET A 208 -29.73 5.38 -3.43
CA MET A 208 -28.99 6.42 -4.12
C MET A 208 -29.98 7.52 -4.49
N ALA A 209 -30.25 8.42 -3.54
CA ALA A 209 -30.53 9.78 -3.97
C ALA A 209 -29.25 10.26 -4.67
N GLN A 210 -29.20 10.12 -5.99
CA GLN A 210 -28.31 10.94 -6.79
C GLN A 210 -28.80 12.37 -6.53
N THR A 211 -28.21 13.02 -5.52
CA THR A 211 -28.46 14.42 -5.23
C THR A 211 -28.26 15.14 -6.56
N GLU A 212 -29.30 15.82 -7.08
CA GLU A 212 -29.23 16.48 -8.38
C GLU A 212 -27.91 17.25 -8.47
N CYS A 213 -26.99 16.79 -9.32
CA CYS A 213 -25.68 17.40 -9.39
C CYS A 213 -25.85 18.87 -9.77
N PRO A 214 -25.06 19.78 -9.16
CA PRO A 214 -25.16 21.20 -9.51
C PRO A 214 -24.98 21.34 -11.02
N THR A 215 -25.99 21.89 -11.70
CA THR A 215 -26.06 21.98 -13.16
C THR A 215 -25.07 22.97 -13.75
N ASN A 216 -24.43 23.77 -12.90
CA ASN A 216 -23.36 24.69 -13.26
C ASN A 216 -22.01 23.98 -13.14
N VAL A 217 -21.58 23.40 -14.26
CA VAL A 217 -20.24 22.84 -14.44
C VAL A 217 -19.28 23.98 -14.82
N PRO A 218 -18.23 24.26 -14.03
CA PRO A 218 -17.19 25.17 -14.50
C PRO A 218 -16.49 24.54 -15.72
N PRO A 219 -16.23 25.29 -16.80
CA PRO A 219 -15.33 24.80 -17.84
C PRO A 219 -13.98 24.43 -17.20
N PRO A 220 -13.26 23.41 -17.70
CA PRO A 220 -11.91 23.10 -17.23
C PRO A 220 -11.08 24.38 -17.30
N VAL A 221 -10.69 24.90 -16.14
CA VAL A 221 -9.93 26.14 -16.10
C VAL A 221 -8.50 25.79 -16.47
N ILE A 222 -8.06 26.31 -17.62
CA ILE A 222 -6.75 26.01 -18.21
C ILE A 222 -5.65 26.74 -17.43
N ASP A 223 -5.94 27.91 -16.84
CA ASP A 223 -4.99 28.64 -16.00
C ASP A 223 -5.02 28.09 -14.55
N PRO A 224 -3.90 27.53 -14.05
CA PRO A 224 -3.81 27.06 -12.67
C PRO A 224 -4.05 28.15 -11.61
N GLN A 225 -3.88 29.43 -11.93
CA GLN A 225 -4.08 30.54 -10.98
C GLN A 225 -5.54 30.81 -10.66
N ASP A 226 -6.46 30.34 -11.50
CA ASP A 226 -7.89 30.56 -11.35
C ASP A 226 -8.55 29.60 -10.35
N TYR A 227 -7.80 28.63 -9.83
CA TYR A 227 -8.22 27.84 -8.67
C TYR A 227 -7.88 28.57 -7.38
N ARG A 228 -8.90 28.78 -6.54
CA ARG A 228 -8.81 29.46 -5.24
C ARG A 228 -7.77 28.79 -4.37
N LEU A 229 -7.89 27.48 -4.15
CA LEU A 229 -6.94 26.68 -3.39
C LEU A 229 -6.39 25.58 -4.30
N ARG A 230 -5.09 25.32 -4.28
CA ARG A 230 -4.48 24.40 -5.25
C ARG A 230 -3.21 23.73 -4.75
N ARG A 231 -2.89 22.58 -5.33
CA ARG A 231 -1.64 21.84 -5.13
C ARG A 231 -1.02 21.55 -6.50
N ARG A 232 0.28 21.84 -6.63
CA ARG A 232 1.05 21.69 -7.88
C ARG A 232 2.38 20.97 -7.64
N ASP A 233 2.56 19.78 -8.20
CA ASP A 233 3.83 19.06 -8.14
C ASP A 233 4.39 18.79 -9.55
N PRO A 234 5.61 19.26 -9.87
CA PRO A 234 6.47 20.15 -9.09
C PRO A 234 5.88 21.54 -8.81
N ALA A 235 6.37 22.25 -7.80
CA ALA A 235 5.85 23.60 -7.49
C ALA A 235 5.99 24.55 -8.69
N GLY A 236 4.90 25.21 -9.07
CA GLY A 236 4.87 26.18 -10.17
C GLY A 236 4.67 25.59 -11.58
N CYS A 237 4.46 24.28 -11.72
CA CYS A 237 4.08 23.69 -13.00
C CYS A 237 2.69 24.16 -13.47
N ASP A 238 2.48 24.13 -14.79
CA ASP A 238 1.16 24.21 -15.40
C ASP A 238 0.45 22.85 -15.29
N PRO A 239 -0.89 22.78 -15.13
CA PRO A 239 -1.60 21.55 -14.83
C PRO A 239 -1.33 20.40 -15.81
N GLN A 240 -1.11 20.73 -17.08
CA GLN A 240 -0.84 19.75 -18.15
C GLN A 240 0.57 19.14 -18.06
N ASP A 241 1.49 19.83 -17.40
CA ASP A 241 2.89 19.44 -17.22
C ASP A 241 3.19 18.97 -15.79
N CYS A 242 2.22 19.10 -14.86
CA CYS A 242 2.36 18.63 -13.50
C CYS A 242 2.28 17.10 -13.41
N ASP A 243 3.12 16.51 -12.55
CA ASP A 243 3.00 15.12 -12.11
C ASP A 243 1.70 14.94 -11.29
N TYR A 244 1.35 15.96 -10.51
CA TYR A 244 0.10 16.05 -9.76
C TYR A 244 -0.40 17.49 -9.70
N PHE A 245 -1.67 17.67 -10.02
CA PHE A 245 -2.38 18.92 -9.84
C PHE A 245 -3.75 18.65 -9.20
N MET A 246 -4.08 19.47 -8.20
CA MET A 246 -5.44 19.58 -7.67
C MET A 246 -5.78 21.06 -7.51
N GLY A 247 -6.99 21.44 -7.90
CA GLY A 247 -7.53 22.78 -7.72
C GLY A 247 -8.96 22.70 -7.17
N ILE A 248 -9.28 23.61 -6.24
CA ILE A 248 -10.57 23.75 -5.58
C ILE A 248 -11.11 25.16 -5.82
N ASN A 249 -12.37 25.25 -6.21
CA ASN A 249 -13.13 26.49 -6.32
C ASN A 249 -14.49 26.37 -5.62
N ASN A 250 -15.07 27.52 -5.29
CA ASN A 250 -16.45 27.55 -4.78
C ASN A 250 -17.40 27.32 -5.95
N ASN A 251 -18.39 26.45 -5.76
CA ASN A 251 -19.46 26.31 -6.73
C ASN A 251 -20.44 27.50 -6.57
N THR A 252 -21.21 27.77 -7.63
CA THR A 252 -22.35 28.69 -7.58
C THR A 252 -23.42 28.27 -6.55
N ASN A 253 -23.58 26.96 -6.33
CA ASN A 253 -24.32 26.40 -5.21
C ASN A 253 -23.37 26.32 -4.00
N PRO A 254 -23.61 27.10 -2.93
CA PRO A 254 -22.71 27.13 -1.76
C PRO A 254 -22.66 25.81 -0.99
N GLU A 255 -23.55 24.86 -1.27
CA GLU A 255 -23.47 23.50 -0.71
C GLU A 255 -22.35 22.66 -1.32
N TYR A 256 -21.69 23.11 -2.40
CA TYR A 256 -20.69 22.34 -3.13
C TYR A 256 -19.37 23.10 -3.34
N LEU A 257 -18.28 22.34 -3.40
CA LEU A 257 -16.99 22.78 -3.94
C LEU A 257 -16.69 22.04 -5.24
N ASP A 258 -16.06 22.75 -6.18
CA ASP A 258 -15.63 22.21 -7.45
C ASP A 258 -14.16 21.80 -7.40
N PHE A 259 -13.90 20.58 -7.86
CA PHE A 259 -12.59 19.97 -7.90
C PHE A 259 -12.15 19.76 -9.34
N TYR A 260 -10.90 20.11 -9.61
CA TYR A 260 -10.19 19.71 -10.81
C TYR A 260 -8.92 18.97 -10.41
N MET A 261 -8.75 17.76 -10.93
CA MET A 261 -7.59 16.92 -10.63
C MET A 261 -6.97 16.38 -11.90
N THR A 262 -5.64 16.42 -11.99
CA THR A 262 -4.90 15.76 -13.07
C THR A 262 -3.55 15.23 -12.59
N ALA A 263 -3.12 14.10 -13.14
CA ALA A 263 -1.83 13.49 -12.84
C ALA A 263 -1.33 12.66 -14.02
N ASP A 264 -0.01 12.64 -14.24
CA ASP A 264 0.64 11.80 -15.27
C ASP A 264 0.82 10.36 -14.76
N ILE A 265 -0.30 9.62 -14.66
CA ILE A 265 -0.31 8.26 -14.12
C ILE A 265 -1.48 7.42 -14.64
N GLY A 266 -1.27 6.10 -14.81
CA GLY A 266 -2.24 5.18 -15.41
C GLY A 266 -3.18 4.43 -14.46
N GLY A 267 -3.28 4.82 -13.18
CA GLY A 267 -4.09 4.08 -12.19
C GLY A 267 -5.10 4.95 -11.46
N TRP A 268 -4.65 5.86 -10.59
CA TRP A 268 -5.56 6.74 -9.85
C TRP A 268 -4.86 8.00 -9.35
N VAL A 269 -5.65 9.04 -9.06
CA VAL A 269 -5.24 10.31 -8.44
C VAL A 269 -6.28 10.69 -7.38
N ALA A 270 -5.86 11.04 -6.17
CA ALA A 270 -6.78 11.37 -5.08
C ALA A 270 -6.24 12.43 -4.13
N VAL A 271 -7.14 12.98 -3.32
CA VAL A 271 -6.87 13.85 -2.18
C VAL A 271 -7.63 13.34 -0.97
N GLY A 272 -6.95 13.27 0.17
CA GLY A 272 -7.55 12.95 1.45
C GLY A 272 -7.58 14.14 2.41
N PHE A 273 -8.59 14.19 3.28
CA PHE A 273 -8.77 15.18 4.34
C PHE A 273 -8.68 14.46 5.68
N SER A 274 -7.65 14.80 6.48
CA SER A 274 -7.38 14.15 7.76
C SER A 274 -7.17 15.16 8.88
N PRO A 275 -7.66 14.90 10.10
CA PRO A 275 -7.35 15.74 11.26
C PRO A 275 -5.86 15.66 11.65
N SER A 276 -5.11 14.68 11.14
CA SER A 276 -3.69 14.49 11.41
C SER A 276 -2.88 14.32 10.12
N ALA A 277 -1.56 14.36 10.21
CA ALA A 277 -0.70 14.07 9.07
C ALA A 277 -0.67 12.57 8.68
N ASN A 278 -1.49 11.74 9.31
CA ASN A 278 -1.59 10.30 9.06
C ASN A 278 -2.72 9.97 8.08
N MET A 279 -2.56 8.86 7.37
CA MET A 279 -3.54 8.35 6.40
C MET A 279 -4.80 7.72 7.02
N PHE A 280 -4.79 7.39 8.31
CA PHE A 280 -5.98 6.86 8.99
C PHE A 280 -6.96 7.97 9.29
N ASP A 281 -8.23 7.60 9.48
CA ASP A 281 -9.29 8.54 9.86
C ASP A 281 -9.46 9.70 8.86
N ALA A 282 -9.30 9.36 7.58
CA ALA A 282 -9.26 10.31 6.47
C ALA A 282 -10.39 10.03 5.49
N ASP A 283 -11.04 11.11 5.04
CA ASP A 283 -12.01 11.13 3.95
C ASP A 283 -11.23 11.38 2.65
N VAL A 284 -11.49 10.61 1.58
CA VAL A 284 -10.65 10.56 0.39
C VAL A 284 -11.49 10.54 -0.87
N VAL A 285 -11.33 11.59 -1.69
CA VAL A 285 -11.97 11.71 -3.00
C VAL A 285 -10.95 11.74 -4.12
N GLY A 286 -11.33 11.21 -5.28
CA GLY A 286 -10.42 11.18 -6.41
C GLY A 286 -10.96 10.42 -7.61
N CYS A 287 -10.05 10.05 -8.50
CA CYS A 287 -10.38 9.42 -9.76
C CYS A 287 -9.56 8.16 -9.96
N ASN A 288 -10.21 7.12 -10.49
CA ASN A 288 -9.62 5.81 -10.71
C ASN A 288 -9.86 5.39 -12.17
N VAL A 289 -8.80 4.94 -12.83
CA VAL A 289 -8.81 4.42 -14.20
C VAL A 289 -9.08 2.91 -14.14
N ASP A 290 -10.12 2.49 -14.85
CA ASP A 290 -10.33 1.08 -15.12
C ASP A 290 -9.31 0.61 -16.17
N SER A 291 -8.37 -0.23 -15.71
CA SER A 291 -7.31 -0.81 -16.54
C SER A 291 -7.78 -1.62 -17.74
N THR A 292 -9.07 -1.97 -17.84
CA THR A 292 -9.61 -2.82 -18.91
C THR A 292 -10.14 -2.04 -20.12
N ASN A 293 -10.74 -0.86 -19.91
CA ASN A 293 -11.35 -0.02 -20.95
C ASN A 293 -10.78 1.42 -20.98
N GLY A 294 -10.04 1.84 -19.96
CA GLY A 294 -9.51 3.20 -19.83
C GLY A 294 -10.53 4.22 -19.31
N ASP A 295 -11.71 3.78 -18.86
CA ASP A 295 -12.72 4.67 -18.28
C ASP A 295 -12.25 5.22 -16.93
N VAL A 296 -12.64 6.46 -16.62
CA VAL A 296 -12.23 7.13 -15.37
C VAL A 296 -13.45 7.38 -14.49
N ALA A 297 -13.53 6.65 -13.38
CA ALA A 297 -14.53 6.88 -12.35
C ALA A 297 -14.07 8.00 -11.39
N VAL A 298 -15.03 8.78 -10.88
CA VAL A 298 -14.82 9.68 -9.74
C VAL A 298 -15.46 9.00 -8.54
N VAL A 299 -14.74 8.94 -7.43
CA VAL A 299 -15.07 8.06 -6.31
C VAL A 299 -14.83 8.76 -4.99
N ASP A 300 -15.78 8.61 -4.07
CA ASP A 300 -15.66 8.93 -2.66
C ASP A 300 -15.34 7.67 -1.84
N THR A 301 -14.37 7.79 -0.94
CA THR A 301 -13.82 6.69 -0.16
C THR A 301 -13.39 7.19 1.21
N SER A 302 -13.30 6.30 2.18
CA SER A 302 -12.80 6.63 3.51
C SER A 302 -11.77 5.63 4.00
N ASN A 303 -10.82 6.15 4.78
CA ASN A 303 -9.82 5.38 5.50
C ASN A 303 -10.26 5.27 6.96
N PRO A 304 -10.44 4.05 7.49
CA PRO A 304 -10.88 3.87 8.87
C PRO A 304 -9.84 4.38 9.87
N ALA A 305 -10.28 4.65 11.09
CA ALA A 305 -9.39 5.03 12.20
C ALA A 305 -8.35 3.95 12.53
N THR A 306 -8.60 2.68 12.14
CA THR A 306 -7.67 1.56 12.32
C THR A 306 -7.53 0.74 11.04
N GLY A 307 -6.30 0.49 10.60
CA GLY A 307 -6.01 -0.38 9.45
C GLY A 307 -5.79 0.38 8.14
N ARG A 308 -5.12 -0.26 7.17
CA ARG A 308 -4.65 0.38 5.92
C ARG A 308 -5.64 0.23 4.75
N ALA A 309 -6.92 0.08 5.04
CA ALA A 309 -7.93 -0.10 4.00
C ALA A 309 -8.40 1.27 3.50
N ASN A 310 -8.53 1.41 2.18
CA ASN A 310 -9.31 2.48 1.58
C ASN A 310 -10.64 1.85 1.15
N ASN A 311 -11.72 2.25 1.79
CA ASN A 311 -13.04 1.66 1.60
C ASN A 311 -13.89 2.62 0.77
N LEU A 312 -14.57 2.08 -0.24
CA LEU A 312 -15.57 2.83 -0.98
C LEU A 312 -16.65 3.34 -0.02
N ASP A 313 -17.01 4.61 -0.13
CA ASP A 313 -18.14 5.13 0.64
C ASP A 313 -19.47 4.63 0.07
N ILE A 314 -20.40 4.28 0.95
CA ILE A 314 -21.73 3.81 0.58
C ILE A 314 -22.52 4.96 -0.06
N THR A 315 -22.32 6.19 0.43
CA THR A 315 -22.86 7.40 -0.20
C THR A 315 -21.76 8.05 -1.01
N GLN A 316 -21.97 8.19 -2.30
CA GLN A 316 -21.04 8.89 -3.17
C GLN A 316 -21.42 10.38 -3.18
N ASP A 317 -20.88 11.16 -2.24
CA ASP A 317 -21.10 12.61 -2.11
C ASP A 317 -20.32 13.45 -3.14
N VAL A 318 -20.00 12.81 -4.28
CA VAL A 318 -19.28 13.35 -5.42
C VAL A 318 -20.13 13.32 -6.70
N CYS A 319 -20.09 14.43 -7.43
CA CYS A 319 -20.81 14.64 -8.68
C CYS A 319 -19.82 14.76 -9.83
N ARG A 320 -19.65 13.69 -10.63
CA ARG A 320 -18.78 13.71 -11.81
C ARG A 320 -19.36 14.58 -12.92
N HIS A 321 -18.57 15.54 -13.38
CA HIS A 321 -18.91 16.38 -14.54
C HIS A 321 -18.19 15.93 -15.80
N SER A 322 -16.89 15.64 -15.69
CA SER A 322 -16.06 15.16 -16.80
C SER A 322 -14.90 14.33 -16.28
N SER A 323 -14.51 13.29 -17.01
CA SER A 323 -13.32 12.50 -16.71
C SER A 323 -12.71 11.93 -17.98
N SER A 324 -11.40 11.76 -17.99
CA SER A 324 -10.67 11.24 -19.15
C SER A 324 -9.31 10.65 -18.76
N PHE A 325 -8.87 9.68 -19.55
CA PHE A 325 -7.53 9.12 -19.49
C PHE A 325 -6.91 9.16 -20.89
N VAL A 326 -5.99 10.10 -21.11
CA VAL A 326 -5.39 10.36 -22.44
C VAL A 326 -3.89 10.48 -22.29
N ASN A 327 -3.13 9.77 -23.14
CA ASN A 327 -1.65 9.79 -23.15
C ASN A 327 -1.00 9.49 -21.79
N GLY A 328 -1.60 8.62 -20.97
CA GLY A 328 -1.06 8.28 -19.65
C GLY A 328 -1.45 9.25 -18.53
N ARG A 329 -2.23 10.31 -18.84
CA ARG A 329 -2.68 11.32 -17.87
C ARG A 329 -4.15 11.17 -17.52
N ILE A 330 -4.46 11.18 -16.23
CA ILE A 330 -5.82 11.25 -15.70
C ILE A 330 -6.23 12.72 -15.63
N THR A 331 -7.45 13.04 -16.03
CA THR A 331 -8.07 14.36 -15.80
C THR A 331 -9.51 14.16 -15.39
N CYS A 332 -9.95 14.83 -14.33
CA CYS A 332 -11.32 14.73 -13.85
C CYS A 332 -11.79 16.01 -13.16
N ILE A 333 -13.07 16.29 -13.36
CA ILE A 333 -13.80 17.46 -12.92
C ILE A 333 -15.05 16.96 -12.21
N PHE A 334 -15.21 17.34 -10.96
CA PHE A 334 -16.34 16.92 -10.15
C PHE A 334 -16.66 17.95 -9.07
N SER A 335 -17.87 17.91 -8.53
CA SER A 335 -18.23 18.68 -7.33
C SER A 335 -18.37 17.74 -6.14
N ARG A 336 -17.97 18.19 -4.95
CA ARG A 336 -18.22 17.49 -3.68
C ARG A 336 -19.03 18.38 -2.76
N LYS A 337 -19.97 17.80 -2.01
CA LYS A 337 -20.76 18.55 -1.03
C LYS A 337 -19.87 19.05 0.11
N VAL A 338 -20.12 20.26 0.61
CA VAL A 338 -19.35 20.87 1.71
C VAL A 338 -19.61 20.13 3.02
N VAL A 339 -20.87 19.81 3.30
CA VAL A 339 -21.27 19.00 4.45
C VAL A 339 -21.85 17.70 3.89
N GLY A 340 -21.17 16.58 4.18
CA GLY A 340 -21.62 15.27 3.75
C GLY A 340 -23.02 14.93 4.27
N THR A 341 -23.72 14.06 3.57
CA THR A 341 -25.10 13.66 3.90
C THR A 341 -25.17 12.41 4.78
N ASP A 342 -24.02 11.83 5.13
CA ASP A 342 -23.94 10.58 5.84
C ASP A 342 -24.38 10.63 7.30
N ALA A 343 -25.09 9.56 7.71
CA ALA A 343 -25.46 9.32 9.09
C ALA A 343 -24.29 8.80 9.96
N ILE A 344 -23.17 8.41 9.35
CA ILE A 344 -21.94 7.92 9.98
C ILE A 344 -20.81 8.88 9.59
N PRO A 345 -19.89 9.30 10.49
CA PRO A 345 -18.92 10.36 10.23
C PRO A 345 -17.73 9.86 9.38
N MET A 346 -18.00 9.33 8.18
CA MET A 346 -16.99 8.93 7.20
C MET A 346 -16.64 10.11 6.29
N ASP A 347 -17.64 10.92 5.92
CA ASP A 347 -17.43 12.21 5.26
C ASP A 347 -17.01 13.32 6.22
N ARG A 348 -15.94 14.04 5.86
CA ARG A 348 -15.48 15.22 6.58
C ARG A 348 -16.06 16.49 5.97
N PRO A 349 -16.60 17.40 6.80
CA PRO A 349 -17.14 18.66 6.31
C PRO A 349 -16.00 19.57 5.82
N LEU A 350 -16.06 20.00 4.57
CA LEU A 350 -15.04 20.79 3.87
C LEU A 350 -14.98 22.26 4.32
N ASP A 351 -15.77 22.66 5.30
CA ASP A 351 -15.71 23.97 5.97
C ASP A 351 -14.80 23.96 7.21
N THR A 352 -14.09 22.87 7.45
CA THR A 352 -13.18 22.65 8.58
C THR A 352 -11.73 22.48 8.12
N ASP A 353 -10.78 22.79 9.01
CA ASP A 353 -9.34 22.72 8.72
C ASP A 353 -8.82 21.27 8.79
N TYR A 354 -8.16 20.81 7.72
CA TYR A 354 -7.59 19.46 7.64
C TYR A 354 -6.19 19.45 7.04
N TYR A 355 -5.40 18.45 7.40
CA TYR A 355 -4.25 18.05 6.59
C TYR A 355 -4.74 17.48 5.27
N PHE A 356 -4.15 17.94 4.18
CA PHE A 356 -4.39 17.41 2.85
C PHE A 356 -3.41 16.29 2.60
N LEU A 357 -3.92 15.12 2.22
CA LEU A 357 -3.16 13.94 1.87
C LEU A 357 -3.18 13.77 0.36
N PHE A 358 -2.02 13.78 -0.29
CA PHE A 358 -1.92 13.70 -1.75
C PHE A 358 -1.49 12.30 -2.18
N GLY A 359 -2.24 11.68 -3.09
CA GLY A 359 -1.98 10.31 -3.52
C GLY A 359 -2.13 10.12 -5.03
N VAL A 360 -1.25 9.29 -5.58
CA VAL A 360 -1.36 8.75 -6.95
C VAL A 360 -0.93 7.29 -6.96
N GLY A 361 -1.43 6.48 -7.89
CA GLY A 361 -0.99 5.08 -8.05
C GLY A 361 -1.01 4.60 -9.48
N ARG A 362 -0.06 3.71 -9.86
CA ARG A 362 0.11 3.19 -11.23
C ARG A 362 -0.82 2.05 -11.59
N SER A 363 -1.32 1.35 -10.58
CA SER A 363 -2.30 0.28 -10.73
C SER A 363 -3.65 0.79 -10.27
N GLY A 364 -4.64 0.81 -11.17
CA GLY A 364 -6.02 1.01 -10.77
C GLY A 364 -6.40 -0.05 -9.74
N GLY A 365 -6.94 0.38 -8.59
CA GLY A 365 -7.61 -0.56 -7.69
C GLY A 365 -8.82 -1.11 -8.42
N GLY A 366 -8.99 -2.44 -8.44
CA GLY A 366 -10.26 -2.99 -8.90
C GLY A 366 -11.41 -2.34 -8.11
N SER A 367 -12.41 -1.82 -8.83
CA SER A 367 -13.67 -1.23 -8.31
C SER A 367 -13.52 -0.17 -7.21
N GLY A 368 -13.33 1.09 -7.60
CA GLY A 368 -13.67 2.22 -6.73
C GLY A 368 -12.85 2.36 -5.44
N SER A 369 -11.56 2.04 -5.47
CA SER A 369 -10.67 2.26 -4.33
C SER A 369 -9.32 2.82 -4.76
N PHE A 370 -8.64 3.46 -3.83
CA PHE A 370 -7.28 3.99 -3.95
C PHE A 370 -6.31 3.07 -3.20
N PRO A 371 -5.74 2.04 -3.85
CA PRO A 371 -4.77 1.13 -3.25
C PRO A 371 -3.42 1.83 -2.98
N ASN A 372 -2.34 1.08 -2.72
CA ASN A 372 -1.03 1.65 -2.39
C ASN A 372 -0.62 2.81 -3.32
N HIS A 373 -0.40 3.98 -2.71
CA HIS A 373 0.05 5.17 -3.41
C HIS A 373 1.56 5.14 -3.66
N GLN A 374 2.01 5.87 -4.68
CA GLN A 374 3.43 6.06 -4.93
C GLN A 374 4.02 7.09 -3.95
N PRO A 375 5.30 6.97 -3.56
CA PRO A 375 5.96 7.92 -2.65
C PRO A 375 6.42 9.23 -3.34
N LEU A 376 6.06 9.43 -4.61
CA LEU A 376 6.70 10.39 -5.51
C LEU A 376 6.35 11.84 -5.21
N ILE A 377 5.20 12.07 -4.56
CA ILE A 377 4.71 13.39 -4.20
C ILE A 377 4.79 13.48 -2.68
N PRO A 378 5.28 14.60 -2.10
CA PRO A 378 5.13 14.85 -0.68
C PRO A 378 3.67 14.58 -0.28
N PRO A 379 3.41 13.55 0.55
CA PRO A 379 2.08 12.94 0.64
C PRO A 379 1.14 13.73 1.54
N VAL A 380 1.63 14.80 2.19
CA VAL A 380 0.88 15.56 3.19
C VAL A 380 1.25 17.04 3.12
N SER A 381 0.28 17.90 3.35
CA SER A 381 0.47 19.35 3.52
C SER A 381 1.34 19.67 4.75
N ASP A 382 2.02 20.82 4.75
CA ASP A 382 2.85 21.28 5.87
C ASP A 382 2.05 21.80 7.08
N GLY A 383 0.75 22.03 6.89
CA GLY A 383 -0.21 22.41 7.91
C GLY A 383 -1.63 21.99 7.54
N GLN A 384 -2.59 22.37 8.38
CA GLN A 384 -4.01 22.21 8.08
C GLN A 384 -4.50 23.39 7.24
N PHE A 385 -5.40 23.13 6.29
CA PHE A 385 -6.03 24.11 5.43
C PHE A 385 -7.53 23.90 5.40
N ASN A 386 -8.29 24.97 5.23
CA ASN A 386 -9.74 24.94 5.10
C ASN A 386 -10.14 24.85 3.61
N PRO A 387 -10.70 23.73 3.14
CA PRO A 387 -11.05 23.58 1.73
C PRO A 387 -12.02 24.65 1.23
N SER A 388 -12.92 25.17 2.06
CA SER A 388 -13.95 26.15 1.65
C SER A 388 -13.50 27.61 1.69
N THR A 389 -12.51 27.96 2.51
CA THR A 389 -12.17 29.38 2.77
C THR A 389 -10.73 29.77 2.45
N ASP A 390 -9.76 28.87 2.53
CA ASP A 390 -8.35 29.20 2.28
C ASP A 390 -8.06 29.44 0.80
N SER A 391 -6.97 30.13 0.49
CA SER A 391 -6.58 30.38 -0.91
C SER A 391 -5.08 30.37 -1.11
N GLY A 392 -4.66 30.13 -2.34
CA GLY A 392 -3.27 30.01 -2.74
C GLY A 392 -2.80 28.57 -2.91
N ASP A 393 -1.49 28.39 -2.90
CA ASP A 393 -0.85 27.08 -3.04
C ASP A 393 -0.72 26.38 -1.68
N ILE A 394 -1.19 25.14 -1.61
CA ILE A 394 -0.99 24.28 -0.44
C ILE A 394 0.49 23.91 -0.35
N GLY A 395 1.12 24.36 0.73
CA GLY A 395 2.51 24.08 1.05
C GLY A 395 2.73 22.61 1.35
N VAL A 396 3.89 22.10 0.90
CA VAL A 396 4.38 20.77 1.31
C VAL A 396 5.80 20.90 1.81
N SER A 397 6.05 20.39 3.01
CA SER A 397 7.39 20.42 3.60
C SER A 397 8.25 19.31 3.03
N ARG A 398 9.23 19.68 2.20
CA ARG A 398 10.28 18.76 1.74
C ARG A 398 11.42 18.61 2.75
N LEU A 399 11.33 19.27 3.92
CA LEU A 399 12.38 19.30 4.93
C LEU A 399 12.77 17.89 5.38
N ARG A 400 11.79 17.01 5.61
CA ARG A 400 12.04 15.61 5.97
C ARG A 400 12.91 14.89 4.93
N GLN A 401 12.54 14.99 3.65
CA GLN A 401 13.29 14.35 2.55
C GLN A 401 14.70 14.94 2.44
N GLN A 402 14.85 16.25 2.57
CA GLN A 402 16.14 16.93 2.56
C GLN A 402 17.04 16.51 3.72
N LEU A 403 16.49 16.36 4.93
CA LEU A 403 17.23 15.90 6.10
C LEU A 403 17.70 14.45 5.94
N LEU A 404 16.87 13.56 5.37
CA LEU A 404 17.24 12.17 5.07
C LEU A 404 18.28 12.06 3.94
N GLN A 405 18.19 12.92 2.92
CA GLN A 405 19.23 13.05 1.90
C GLN A 405 20.57 13.49 2.52
N ALA A 406 20.54 14.51 3.38
CA ALA A 406 21.72 14.97 4.08
C ALA A 406 22.32 13.88 4.99
N HIS A 407 21.48 13.11 5.71
CA HIS A 407 21.92 11.93 6.46
C HIS A 407 22.71 10.95 5.56
N GLY A 408 22.14 10.55 4.42
CA GLY A 408 22.79 9.60 3.51
C GLY A 408 24.13 10.10 2.97
N ILE A 409 24.21 11.37 2.57
CA ILE A 409 25.45 12.00 2.09
C ILE A 409 26.52 12.01 3.20
N LEU A 410 26.14 12.38 4.42
CA LEU A 410 27.07 12.42 5.56
C LEU A 410 27.57 11.02 5.91
N MET A 411 26.75 9.97 5.79
CA MET A 411 27.17 8.58 6.02
C MET A 411 28.16 8.08 4.96
N LEU A 412 27.98 8.45 3.69
CA LEU A 412 28.95 8.16 2.62
C LEU A 412 30.30 8.82 2.89
N ILE A 413 30.30 10.07 3.35
CA ILE A 413 31.55 10.78 3.71
C ILE A 413 32.19 10.16 4.96
N ALA A 414 31.40 9.86 5.99
CA ALA A 414 31.93 9.40 7.26
C ALA A 414 32.57 8.02 7.18
N TRP A 415 31.90 7.05 6.56
CA TRP A 415 32.32 5.65 6.60
C TRP A 415 33.23 5.30 5.39
N PRO A 416 32.72 5.15 4.14
CA PRO A 416 33.54 4.81 2.98
C PRO A 416 34.74 5.70 2.67
N LEU A 417 34.69 6.99 3.05
CA LEU A 417 35.78 7.93 2.80
C LEU A 417 36.66 8.11 4.03
N LEU A 418 36.14 8.69 5.12
CA LEU A 418 36.97 9.06 6.27
C LEU A 418 37.39 7.85 7.11
N ALA A 419 36.47 6.97 7.50
CA ALA A 419 36.78 5.82 8.35
C ALA A 419 37.63 4.78 7.60
N PHE A 420 37.29 4.47 6.35
CA PHE A 420 38.09 3.57 5.52
C PHE A 420 39.53 4.08 5.34
N THR A 421 39.72 5.38 5.08
CA THR A 421 41.07 5.97 5.01
C THR A 421 41.80 5.92 6.36
N ALA A 422 41.12 6.13 7.48
CA ALA A 422 41.75 5.98 8.80
C ALA A 422 42.26 4.55 9.05
N ILE A 423 41.45 3.55 8.71
CA ILE A 423 41.81 2.13 8.79
C ILE A 423 43.00 1.84 7.87
N PHE A 424 42.98 2.40 6.65
CA PHE A 424 44.03 2.25 5.67
C PHE A 424 45.40 2.68 6.22
N PHE A 425 45.47 3.84 6.86
CA PHE A 425 46.70 4.33 7.47
C PHE A 425 47.21 3.42 8.60
N ALA A 426 46.32 2.87 9.42
CA ALA A 426 46.73 1.96 10.50
C ALA A 426 47.17 0.57 9.99
N ALA A 427 46.61 0.11 8.88
CA ALA A 427 46.92 -1.21 8.32
C ALA A 427 48.20 -1.19 7.46
N TRP A 428 48.37 -0.19 6.59
CA TRP A 428 49.41 -0.21 5.56
C TRP A 428 50.45 0.93 5.64
N MET A 429 50.15 2.06 6.28
CA MET A 429 51.04 3.23 6.25
C MET A 429 52.13 3.25 7.34
N LYS A 430 52.17 2.24 8.22
CA LYS A 430 53.15 2.18 9.33
C LYS A 430 54.60 2.15 8.87
N GLN A 431 54.90 1.46 7.76
CA GLN A 431 56.26 1.40 7.23
C GLN A 431 56.64 2.71 6.53
N ALA A 432 55.75 3.25 5.70
CA ALA A 432 55.99 4.49 4.94
C ALA A 432 56.01 5.75 5.83
N LEU A 433 55.48 5.68 7.05
CA LEU A 433 55.46 6.78 8.03
C LEU A 433 56.01 6.29 9.39
N PRO A 434 57.30 5.95 9.50
CA PRO A 434 57.87 5.21 10.63
C PRO A 434 57.90 6.02 11.94
N ASN A 435 57.86 7.35 11.86
CA ASN A 435 57.93 8.25 13.02
C ASN A 435 56.63 8.35 13.84
N GLY A 436 55.63 7.50 13.54
CA GLY A 436 54.34 7.49 14.23
C GLY A 436 53.31 8.46 13.66
N GLU A 437 53.62 9.12 12.55
CA GLU A 437 52.70 10.05 11.86
C GLU A 437 51.42 9.34 11.40
N TRP A 438 51.53 8.07 10.97
CA TRP A 438 50.38 7.21 10.63
C TRP A 438 49.32 7.18 11.76
N PHE A 439 49.77 7.22 13.02
CA PHE A 439 48.89 7.13 14.18
C PHE A 439 48.14 8.46 14.41
N GLN A 440 48.78 9.59 14.08
CA GLN A 440 48.11 10.89 14.14
C GLN A 440 47.06 11.02 13.03
N VAL A 441 47.39 10.59 11.81
CA VAL A 441 46.46 10.59 10.68
C VAL A 441 45.27 9.66 10.97
N HIS A 442 45.53 8.43 11.42
CA HIS A 442 44.48 7.47 11.83
C HIS A 442 43.51 8.07 12.85
N ARG A 443 44.04 8.72 13.90
CA ARG A 443 43.21 9.39 14.92
C ARG A 443 42.42 10.57 14.35
N ALA A 444 43.07 11.44 13.57
CA ALA A 444 42.43 12.62 13.01
C ALA A 444 41.24 12.25 12.11
N PHE A 445 41.44 11.28 11.20
CA PHE A 445 40.38 10.82 10.30
C PHE A 445 39.25 10.10 11.05
N HIS A 446 39.53 9.26 12.06
CA HIS A 446 38.45 8.65 12.85
C HIS A 446 37.68 9.65 13.72
N ILE A 447 38.33 10.69 14.26
CA ILE A 447 37.64 11.77 14.99
C ILE A 447 36.71 12.53 14.03
N ALA A 448 37.20 12.88 12.83
CA ALA A 448 36.40 13.52 11.80
C ALA A 448 35.23 12.62 11.36
N ALA A 449 35.49 11.34 11.09
CA ALA A 449 34.48 10.35 10.73
C ALA A 449 33.39 10.24 11.79
N LEU A 450 33.76 10.14 13.08
CA LEU A 450 32.82 10.06 14.18
C LEU A 450 31.95 11.32 14.26
N PHE A 451 32.55 12.50 14.15
CA PHE A 451 31.82 13.76 14.20
C PHE A 451 30.79 13.88 13.07
N VAL A 452 31.20 13.61 11.83
CA VAL A 452 30.32 13.62 10.65
C VAL A 452 29.22 12.56 10.79
N ALA A 453 29.56 11.35 11.23
CA ALA A 453 28.59 10.28 11.44
C ALA A 453 27.56 10.65 12.50
N VAL A 454 27.96 11.24 13.63
CA VAL A 454 27.02 11.66 14.69
C VAL A 454 26.04 12.71 14.17
N ILE A 455 26.50 13.71 13.40
CA ILE A 455 25.62 14.71 12.79
C ILE A 455 24.62 14.02 11.86
N GLY A 456 25.09 13.21 10.91
CA GLY A 456 24.21 12.49 9.99
C GLY A 456 23.21 11.62 10.74
N PHE A 457 23.63 10.93 11.79
CA PHE A 457 22.78 10.09 12.62
C PHE A 457 21.65 10.89 13.27
N ILE A 458 21.95 12.04 13.87
CA ILE A 458 20.96 12.94 14.47
C ILE A 458 19.94 13.43 13.43
N LEU A 459 20.38 13.79 12.22
CA LEU A 459 19.47 14.25 11.16
C LEU A 459 18.37 13.22 10.84
N ALA A 460 18.69 11.92 10.87
CA ALA A 460 17.69 10.88 10.65
C ALA A 460 16.62 10.85 11.74
N PHE A 461 16.97 11.10 13.01
CA PHE A 461 15.98 11.20 14.09
C PHE A 461 15.15 12.48 13.94
N VAL A 462 15.79 13.62 13.68
CA VAL A 462 15.11 14.90 13.51
C VAL A 462 14.12 14.86 12.36
N ALA A 463 14.49 14.24 11.24
CA ALA A 463 13.60 14.05 10.09
C ALA A 463 12.33 13.24 10.43
N ASN A 464 12.38 12.43 11.50
CA ASN A 464 11.30 11.58 11.96
C ASN A 464 10.62 12.08 13.24
N MET A 465 11.02 13.23 13.79
CA MET A 465 10.32 13.85 14.92
C MET A 465 8.92 14.30 14.47
N GLY A 466 7.86 13.79 15.11
CA GLY A 466 6.47 14.13 14.82
C GLY A 466 5.64 13.04 14.15
N ASN A 467 6.23 11.92 13.73
CA ASN A 467 5.46 10.71 13.43
C ASN A 467 5.23 9.92 14.73
N ASP A 468 4.04 9.34 14.93
CA ASP A 468 3.62 8.63 16.17
C ASP A 468 4.37 7.31 16.46
N GLY A 469 5.59 7.17 15.95
CA GLY A 469 6.50 6.09 16.29
C GLY A 469 7.91 6.45 15.88
N LEU A 470 8.87 6.20 16.77
CA LEU A 470 10.28 6.07 16.43
C LEU A 470 10.39 5.04 15.30
N ILE A 471 10.54 5.49 14.04
CA ILE A 471 10.78 4.70 12.81
C ILE A 471 10.01 3.38 12.78
N THR A 472 8.89 3.29 12.06
CA THR A 472 8.00 2.12 12.02
C THR A 472 8.75 0.78 11.91
N LEU A 473 9.04 0.16 13.06
CA LEU A 473 9.69 -1.15 13.19
C LEU A 473 8.61 -2.21 13.01
N GLY A 474 8.78 -3.13 12.07
CA GLY A 474 7.77 -4.17 11.84
C GLY A 474 8.14 -5.15 10.74
N SER A 475 7.57 -6.35 10.80
CA SER A 475 7.86 -7.43 9.83
C SER A 475 7.47 -7.09 8.39
N ASN A 476 6.58 -6.10 8.21
CA ASN A 476 6.14 -5.59 6.91
C ASN A 476 7.13 -4.57 6.30
N ASN A 477 8.13 -4.09 7.06
CA ASN A 477 9.20 -3.19 6.60
C ASN A 477 10.57 -3.75 6.98
N LYS A 478 10.93 -4.89 6.38
CA LYS A 478 12.14 -5.65 6.74
C LYS A 478 13.42 -4.86 6.46
N SER A 479 13.53 -4.22 5.30
CA SER A 479 14.70 -3.43 4.90
C SER A 479 14.91 -2.24 5.83
N GLY A 480 13.87 -1.44 6.07
CA GLY A 480 13.92 -0.29 6.99
C GLY A 480 14.27 -0.68 8.42
N THR A 481 13.65 -1.75 8.94
CA THR A 481 13.97 -2.28 10.27
C THR A 481 15.43 -2.74 10.35
N THR A 482 15.92 -3.45 9.32
CA THR A 482 17.29 -3.95 9.27
C THR A 482 18.30 -2.80 9.22
N HIS A 483 18.07 -1.80 8.36
CA HIS A 483 18.93 -0.62 8.24
C HIS A 483 19.03 0.15 9.56
N PHE A 484 17.90 0.34 10.24
CA PHE A 484 17.86 1.05 11.51
C PHE A 484 18.64 0.30 12.60
N VAL A 485 18.37 -0.99 12.79
CA VAL A 485 19.02 -1.81 13.83
C VAL A 485 20.53 -1.91 13.57
N LEU A 486 20.94 -2.18 12.33
CA LEU A 486 22.36 -2.20 11.96
C LEU A 486 23.02 -0.85 12.20
N GLY A 487 22.36 0.26 11.81
CA GLY A 487 22.86 1.61 12.03
C GLY A 487 23.11 1.93 13.51
N ILE A 488 22.22 1.52 14.40
CA ILE A 488 22.37 1.66 15.86
C ILE A 488 23.59 0.88 16.36
N VAL A 489 23.74 -0.38 15.95
CA VAL A 489 24.86 -1.23 16.35
C VAL A 489 26.19 -0.66 15.86
N ILE A 490 26.25 -0.24 14.59
CA ILE A 490 27.43 0.38 13.99
C ILE A 490 27.82 1.65 14.74
N MET A 491 26.87 2.55 15.00
CA MET A 491 27.12 3.79 15.73
C MET A 491 27.63 3.53 17.16
N ALA A 492 27.00 2.60 17.89
CA ALA A 492 27.42 2.23 19.23
C ALA A 492 28.86 1.68 19.26
N LEU A 493 29.19 0.79 18.33
CA LEU A 493 30.54 0.22 18.22
C LEU A 493 31.58 1.27 17.76
N GLN A 494 31.19 2.19 16.86
CA GLN A 494 32.05 3.29 16.43
C GLN A 494 32.40 4.25 17.57
N ILE A 495 31.47 4.49 18.51
CA ILE A 495 31.70 5.27 19.74
C ILE A 495 32.52 4.46 20.75
N ALA A 496 32.27 3.15 20.89
CA ALA A 496 32.98 2.29 21.81
C ALA A 496 34.46 2.08 21.41
N ASN A 497 34.76 2.02 20.12
CA ASN A 497 36.11 1.73 19.63
C ASN A 497 37.20 2.72 20.11
N PRO A 498 37.00 4.06 20.05
CA PRO A 498 37.96 5.00 20.62
C PRO A 498 38.04 4.91 22.15
N ILE A 499 36.95 4.56 22.85
CA ILE A 499 36.98 4.32 24.31
C ILE A 499 37.88 3.12 24.63
N ILE A 500 37.73 2.02 23.90
CA ILE A 500 38.60 0.84 23.99
C ILE A 500 40.05 1.22 23.71
N SER A 501 40.30 2.14 22.77
CA SER A 501 41.65 2.63 22.44
C SER A 501 42.35 3.41 23.56
N ILE A 502 41.60 3.95 24.53
CA ILE A 502 42.15 4.63 25.72
C ILE A 502 42.75 3.60 26.68
N PHE A 503 42.10 2.45 26.84
CA PHE A 503 42.54 1.36 27.71
C PHE A 503 43.60 0.44 27.06
N ARG A 504 44.26 0.91 25.99
CA ARG A 504 45.22 0.10 25.25
C ARG A 504 46.49 -0.21 26.06
N CYS A 505 46.95 -1.46 25.99
CA CYS A 505 48.23 -1.86 26.55
C CYS A 505 49.42 -1.20 25.82
N LYS A 506 50.56 -1.09 26.51
CA LYS A 506 51.85 -0.70 25.91
C LYS A 506 52.19 -1.59 24.71
N PRO A 507 52.95 -1.10 23.71
CA PRO A 507 53.29 -1.88 22.51
C PRO A 507 53.97 -3.23 22.80
N THR A 508 54.72 -3.33 23.90
CA THR A 508 55.44 -4.54 24.32
C THR A 508 54.71 -5.39 25.37
N GLY A 509 53.41 -5.15 25.60
CA GLY A 509 52.65 -5.85 26.64
C GLY A 509 52.09 -7.19 26.18
N ASP A 510 52.06 -8.18 27.07
CA ASP A 510 51.66 -9.57 26.78
C ASP A 510 50.23 -9.72 26.24
N TYR A 511 49.32 -8.80 26.59
CA TYR A 511 47.92 -8.79 26.14
C TYR A 511 47.64 -7.86 24.96
N ARG A 512 48.69 -7.29 24.32
CA ARG A 512 48.55 -6.36 23.18
C ARG A 512 47.84 -7.00 21.99
N TRP A 513 48.00 -8.30 21.80
CA TRP A 513 47.34 -9.05 20.72
C TRP A 513 45.81 -9.05 20.86
N ILE A 514 45.28 -9.15 22.09
CA ILE A 514 43.82 -9.10 22.37
C ILE A 514 43.27 -7.74 21.94
N PHE A 515 43.95 -6.67 22.35
CA PHE A 515 43.60 -5.31 21.94
C PHE A 515 43.59 -5.18 20.41
N ASN A 516 44.64 -5.65 19.73
CA ASN A 516 44.74 -5.55 18.27
C ASN A 516 43.61 -6.32 17.56
N ILE A 517 43.21 -7.49 18.07
CA ILE A 517 42.08 -8.25 17.53
C ILE A 517 40.76 -7.51 17.74
N ILE A 518 40.46 -7.08 18.97
CA ILE A 518 39.17 -6.46 19.29
C ILE A 518 39.05 -5.08 18.62
N HIS A 519 40.00 -4.18 18.85
CA HIS A 519 39.97 -2.81 18.33
C HIS A 519 40.14 -2.76 16.80
N GLY A 520 41.08 -3.56 16.27
CA GLY A 520 41.47 -3.51 14.86
C GLY A 520 40.59 -4.39 13.97
N PHE A 521 40.49 -5.68 14.26
CA PHE A 521 39.84 -6.64 13.35
C PHE A 521 38.33 -6.75 13.60
N ILE A 522 37.91 -7.04 14.83
CA ILE A 522 36.49 -7.27 15.14
C ILE A 522 35.70 -5.97 15.03
N ILE A 523 36.14 -4.93 15.73
CA ILE A 523 35.43 -3.66 15.74
C ILE A 523 35.85 -2.81 14.53
N GLY A 524 37.14 -2.54 14.33
CA GLY A 524 37.60 -1.68 13.22
C GLY A 524 37.13 -2.15 11.84
N LEU A 525 37.63 -3.29 11.36
CA LEU A 525 37.27 -3.81 10.03
C LEU A 525 35.84 -4.37 9.97
N GLY A 526 35.38 -5.03 11.03
CA GLY A 526 34.02 -5.61 11.06
C GLY A 526 32.93 -4.56 10.99
N VAL A 527 33.04 -3.47 11.75
CA VAL A 527 32.07 -2.36 11.71
C VAL A 527 32.14 -1.63 10.37
N GLU A 528 33.34 -1.45 9.79
CA GLU A 528 33.48 -0.87 8.46
C GLU A 528 32.75 -1.70 7.39
N LEU A 529 32.89 -3.04 7.41
CA LEU A 529 32.16 -3.89 6.48
C LEU A 529 30.64 -3.80 6.67
N LEU A 530 30.17 -3.80 7.92
CA LEU A 530 28.76 -3.62 8.23
C LEU A 530 28.25 -2.25 7.79
N ALA A 531 29.07 -1.20 7.85
CA ALA A 531 28.75 0.14 7.36
C ALA A 531 28.48 0.14 5.85
N TYR A 532 29.31 -0.51 5.04
CA TYR A 532 29.05 -0.67 3.60
C TYR A 532 27.73 -1.41 3.33
N VAL A 533 27.48 -2.51 4.03
CA VAL A 533 26.21 -3.25 3.91
C VAL A 533 25.03 -2.37 4.30
N ASN A 534 25.14 -1.63 5.41
CA ASN A 534 24.07 -0.79 5.93
C ASN A 534 23.74 0.39 4.99
N ILE A 535 24.76 1.00 4.37
CA ILE A 535 24.58 2.02 3.34
C ILE A 535 23.89 1.43 2.11
N GLY A 536 24.27 0.22 1.68
CA GLY A 536 23.61 -0.47 0.56
C GLY A 536 22.11 -0.66 0.81
N ILE A 537 21.71 -1.07 2.02
CA ILE A 537 20.29 -1.17 2.41
C ILE A 537 19.64 0.23 2.46
N GLY A 538 20.34 1.24 2.96
CA GLY A 538 19.85 2.63 2.99
C GLY A 538 19.57 3.18 1.60
N VAL A 539 20.44 2.88 0.63
CA VAL A 539 20.28 3.26 -0.78
C VAL A 539 19.07 2.59 -1.40
N SER A 540 18.84 1.30 -1.15
CA SER A 540 17.66 0.62 -1.71
C SER A 540 16.34 1.16 -1.15
N ILE A 541 16.30 1.50 0.15
CA ILE A 541 15.12 2.16 0.75
C ILE A 541 14.90 3.54 0.13
N PHE A 542 15.98 4.28 -0.11
CA PHE A 542 15.90 5.62 -0.68
C PHE A 542 15.48 5.62 -2.15
N SER A 543 15.94 4.66 -2.95
CA SER A 543 15.58 4.53 -4.36
C SER A 543 14.12 4.15 -4.55
N GLU A 544 13.57 3.28 -3.68
CA GLU A 544 12.13 2.99 -3.64
C GLU A 544 11.27 4.26 -3.39
N THR A 545 11.85 5.31 -2.79
CA THR A 545 11.13 6.52 -2.37
C THR A 545 11.21 7.68 -3.39
N GLN A 546 12.11 7.64 -4.39
CA GLN A 546 12.37 8.76 -5.32
C GLN A 546 12.29 8.33 -6.79
N SER A 547 11.31 8.82 -7.56
CA SER A 547 11.12 8.48 -9.00
C SER A 547 12.17 9.03 -9.94
N ASN A 548 12.82 10.13 -9.57
CA ASN A 548 13.64 10.90 -10.51
C ASN A 548 15.04 10.31 -10.74
N PHE A 549 15.44 9.33 -9.93
CA PHE A 549 16.67 8.58 -10.12
C PHE A 549 16.30 7.11 -10.16
N GLY A 550 16.39 6.47 -11.33
CA GLY A 550 16.13 5.03 -11.43
C GLY A 550 16.97 4.26 -10.41
N ASP A 551 16.46 3.13 -9.90
CA ASP A 551 17.11 2.30 -8.87
C ASP A 551 18.58 2.00 -9.16
N LEU A 552 18.93 1.87 -10.44
CA LEU A 552 20.30 1.66 -10.88
C LEU A 552 21.21 2.89 -10.64
N THR A 553 20.72 4.12 -10.76
CA THR A 553 21.55 5.33 -10.72
C THR A 553 22.17 5.56 -9.34
N ILE A 554 21.42 5.38 -8.25
CA ILE A 554 21.94 5.60 -6.89
C ILE A 554 22.88 4.46 -6.46
N PHE A 555 22.59 3.22 -6.89
CA PHE A 555 23.52 2.10 -6.72
C PHE A 555 24.86 2.36 -7.41
N TRP A 556 24.86 2.87 -8.65
CA TRP A 556 26.07 3.24 -9.37
C TRP A 556 26.82 4.39 -8.70
N VAL A 557 26.13 5.37 -8.11
CA VAL A 557 26.76 6.44 -7.32
C VAL A 557 27.45 5.86 -6.09
N TYR A 558 26.79 4.97 -5.35
CA TYR A 558 27.40 4.28 -4.20
C TYR A 558 28.63 3.46 -4.62
N LEU A 559 28.51 2.67 -5.70
CA LEU A 559 29.62 1.88 -6.22
C LEU A 559 30.79 2.77 -6.69
N ALA A 560 30.49 3.87 -7.38
CA ALA A 560 31.49 4.85 -7.80
C ALA A 560 32.20 5.47 -6.60
N PHE A 561 31.47 5.77 -5.51
CA PHE A 561 32.03 6.30 -4.29
C PHE A 561 32.92 5.28 -3.56
N ALA A 562 32.51 4.01 -3.52
CA ALA A 562 33.33 2.92 -2.98
C ALA A 562 34.62 2.71 -3.81
N ILE A 563 34.51 2.69 -5.14
CA ILE A 563 35.66 2.62 -6.06
C ILE A 563 36.57 3.83 -5.87
N PHE A 564 36.01 5.03 -5.77
CA PHE A 564 36.76 6.25 -5.50
C PHE A 564 37.55 6.15 -4.19
N GLY A 565 36.95 5.65 -3.12
CA GLY A 565 37.64 5.38 -1.86
C GLY A 565 38.83 4.44 -2.03
N VAL A 566 38.67 3.35 -2.78
CA VAL A 566 39.76 2.40 -3.08
C VAL A 566 40.87 3.07 -3.91
N ILE A 567 40.52 3.82 -4.94
CA ILE A 567 41.48 4.54 -5.80
C ILE A 567 42.24 5.58 -4.98
N LEU A 568 41.55 6.36 -4.15
CA LEU A 568 42.15 7.36 -3.28
C LEU A 568 43.19 6.73 -2.36
N ASN A 569 42.82 5.66 -1.64
CA ASN A 569 43.73 4.99 -0.71
C ASN A 569 44.90 4.32 -1.43
N THR A 570 44.69 3.76 -2.62
CA THR A 570 45.76 3.24 -3.47
C THR A 570 46.71 4.35 -3.95
N GLY A 571 46.18 5.50 -4.34
CA GLY A 571 46.98 6.67 -4.71
C GLY A 571 47.80 7.21 -3.53
N LEU A 572 47.21 7.30 -2.35
CA LEU A 572 47.91 7.68 -1.12
C LEU A 572 49.04 6.71 -0.80
N LEU A 573 48.79 5.40 -0.93
CA LEU A 573 49.82 4.38 -0.76
C LEU A 573 51.03 4.63 -1.67
N LEU A 574 50.78 4.76 -2.98
CA LEU A 574 51.83 4.97 -3.99
C LEU A 574 52.60 6.27 -3.74
N PHE A 575 51.90 7.35 -3.40
CA PHE A 575 52.50 8.63 -3.11
C PHE A 575 53.48 8.53 -1.94
N PHE A 576 53.01 8.06 -0.79
CA PHE A 576 53.84 8.01 0.42
C PHE A 576 54.96 6.96 0.33
N THR A 577 54.75 5.83 -0.35
CA THR A 577 55.84 4.88 -0.59
C THR A 577 56.90 5.43 -1.53
N SER A 578 56.50 6.20 -2.57
CA SER A 578 57.46 6.86 -3.46
C SER A 578 58.29 7.92 -2.74
N GLU A 579 57.66 8.72 -1.88
CA GLU A 579 58.34 9.70 -1.02
C GLU A 579 59.34 9.03 -0.05
N ALA A 580 58.98 7.90 0.54
CA ALA A 580 59.89 7.14 1.41
C ALA A 580 61.13 6.63 0.64
N VAL A 581 60.95 6.15 -0.60
CA VAL A 581 62.07 5.74 -1.47
C VAL A 581 62.98 6.91 -1.81
N LEU A 582 62.40 8.06 -2.18
CA LEU A 582 63.18 9.26 -2.53
C LEU A 582 64.02 9.78 -1.36
N LYS A 583 63.59 9.52 -0.12
CA LYS A 583 64.34 9.85 1.11
C LYS A 583 65.46 8.85 1.45
N GLY A 584 65.67 7.82 0.62
CA GLY A 584 66.72 6.82 0.81
C GLY A 584 66.38 5.73 1.83
N GLU A 585 65.10 5.57 2.18
CA GLU A 585 64.63 4.52 3.09
C GLU A 585 64.34 3.21 2.29
N GLU A 586 65.36 2.65 1.62
CA GLU A 586 65.20 1.54 0.66
C GLU A 586 64.56 0.26 1.25
N GLY A 587 64.72 0.01 2.56
CA GLY A 587 64.11 -1.13 3.27
C GLY A 587 62.58 -1.07 3.38
N THR A 588 61.98 0.09 3.12
CA THR A 588 60.55 0.35 3.29
C THR A 588 59.73 -0.23 2.15
N TYR A 589 60.27 -0.26 0.93
CA TYR A 589 59.58 -0.76 -0.26
C TYR A 589 59.37 -2.27 -0.22
N VAL A 590 60.39 -3.03 0.19
CA VAL A 590 60.35 -4.51 0.25
C VAL A 590 59.36 -4.98 1.33
N CYS A 591 59.29 -4.33 2.50
CA CYS A 591 58.37 -4.70 3.56
C CYS A 591 56.90 -4.34 3.25
N VAL A 592 56.63 -3.22 2.59
CA VAL A 592 55.26 -2.84 2.19
C VAL A 592 54.74 -3.77 1.09
N HIS A 593 55.54 -4.05 0.06
CA HIS A 593 55.18 -5.00 -0.99
C HIS A 593 54.95 -6.41 -0.42
N HIS A 594 55.81 -6.89 0.47
CA HIS A 594 55.67 -8.21 1.09
C HIS A 594 54.41 -8.33 1.96
N LYS A 595 54.08 -7.29 2.76
CA LYS A 595 52.84 -7.29 3.56
C LYS A 595 51.57 -7.19 2.74
N ILE A 596 51.58 -6.43 1.64
CA ILE A 596 50.43 -6.35 0.73
C ILE A 596 50.18 -7.72 0.10
N VAL A 597 51.22 -8.38 -0.41
CA VAL A 597 51.12 -9.72 -1.02
C VAL A 597 50.70 -10.77 0.02
N CYS A 598 51.31 -10.80 1.21
CA CYS A 598 50.93 -11.76 2.26
C CYS A 598 49.51 -11.56 2.80
N ASN A 599 49.05 -10.32 2.99
CA ASN A 599 47.67 -10.06 3.43
C ASN A 599 46.66 -10.39 2.32
N PHE A 600 46.97 -10.16 1.04
CA PHE A 600 46.13 -10.59 -0.08
C PHE A 600 46.03 -12.12 -0.19
N SER A 601 47.15 -12.83 0.05
CA SER A 601 47.18 -14.29 0.09
C SER A 601 46.38 -14.88 1.26
N PHE A 602 46.34 -14.20 2.41
CA PHE A 602 45.54 -14.60 3.57
C PHE A 602 44.03 -14.48 3.32
N PHE A 603 43.59 -13.46 2.57
CA PHE A 603 42.18 -13.27 2.21
C PHE A 603 41.71 -14.13 1.03
N THR A 604 42.61 -14.52 0.12
CA THR A 604 42.25 -15.34 -1.07
C THR A 604 42.49 -16.85 -0.87
N GLY A 605 43.03 -17.26 0.28
CA GLY A 605 43.32 -18.67 0.58
C GLY A 605 44.42 -19.30 -0.30
N GLN A 606 45.10 -18.51 -1.14
CA GLN A 606 46.20 -18.99 -1.96
C GLN A 606 47.51 -18.94 -1.18
N TYR A 607 47.87 -20.06 -0.55
CA TYR A 607 49.25 -20.33 -0.15
C TYR A 607 50.09 -20.63 -1.40
N THR A 608 50.74 -19.63 -1.98
CA THR A 608 51.75 -19.87 -3.01
C THR A 608 53.10 -20.14 -2.35
N HIS A 609 53.46 -21.42 -2.30
CA HIS A 609 54.71 -21.97 -1.74
C HIS A 609 55.98 -21.64 -2.56
N THR A 610 55.93 -20.68 -3.49
CA THR A 610 56.89 -20.55 -4.60
C THR A 610 57.74 -19.27 -4.59
N MET A 611 57.80 -18.52 -3.48
CA MET A 611 58.69 -17.34 -3.39
C MET A 611 59.71 -17.39 -2.23
N ILE A 612 59.93 -18.55 -1.61
CA ILE A 612 60.97 -18.73 -0.59
C ILE A 612 62.38 -18.92 -1.22
N GLU A 613 62.47 -19.44 -2.45
CA GLU A 613 63.78 -19.76 -3.05
C GLU A 613 64.57 -18.55 -3.61
N GLN A 614 63.95 -17.39 -3.83
CA GLN A 614 64.70 -16.22 -4.34
C GLN A 614 65.28 -15.30 -3.26
N VAL A 615 64.93 -15.49 -1.98
CA VAL A 615 65.43 -14.65 -0.88
C VAL A 615 66.61 -15.30 -0.13
N GLU A 616 66.79 -16.62 -0.22
CA GLU A 616 67.94 -17.30 0.41
C GLU A 616 69.31 -16.93 -0.17
N ASN A 617 69.37 -16.24 -1.31
CA ASN A 617 70.63 -15.87 -1.97
C ASN A 617 71.13 -14.43 -1.70
N GLN A 618 70.47 -13.66 -0.82
CA GLN A 618 71.03 -12.40 -0.32
C GLN A 618 71.06 -12.37 1.20
N SER A 619 72.27 -12.41 1.72
CA SER A 619 72.63 -12.42 3.13
C SER A 619 72.23 -11.13 3.84
N TRP A 620 71.12 -11.15 4.57
CA TRP A 620 70.77 -10.11 5.54
C TRP A 620 70.45 -10.74 6.89
N LYS A 621 71.37 -10.57 7.84
CA LYS A 621 71.17 -10.90 9.26
C LYS A 621 70.15 -9.93 9.85
N TYR A 622 68.91 -10.38 10.07
CA TYR A 622 68.02 -9.78 11.06
C TYR A 622 67.41 -10.87 11.94
N SER A 623 67.52 -10.64 13.25
CA SER A 623 67.00 -11.50 14.33
C SER A 623 65.48 -11.64 14.23
N VAL A 624 65.02 -12.91 14.23
CA VAL A 624 63.62 -13.33 14.25
C VAL A 624 63.01 -13.09 15.64
N SER A 625 62.89 -11.83 16.07
CA SER A 625 62.28 -11.49 17.37
C SER A 625 61.27 -10.36 17.35
N GLN A 626 60.79 -9.91 16.18
CA GLN A 626 59.76 -8.85 16.08
C GLN A 626 58.60 -9.15 15.12
N LEU A 627 58.27 -10.42 14.89
CA LEU A 627 57.04 -10.82 14.20
C LEU A 627 56.16 -11.64 15.15
N VAL A 628 55.56 -10.94 16.12
CA VAL A 628 54.32 -11.34 16.83
C VAL A 628 53.46 -10.09 17.00
#